data_AF-A0A1F3BGX6-F1
#
_entry.id   AF-A0A1F3BGX6-F1
#
_cell.length_a   1.000
_cell.length_b   1.000
_cell.length_c   1.000
_cell.angle_alpha   90.00
_cell.angle_beta   90.00
_cell.angle_gamma   90.00
#
_symmetry.space_group_name_H-M   'P 1'
#
loop_
_entity.id
_entity.type
_entity.pdbx_description
1 polymer ?
#
loop_
_entity_poly.entity_id
_entity_poly.type
_entity_poly.pdbx_seq_one_letter_code
_entity_poly.pdbx_strand_id
1 'polypeptide(L)'
;MTEKFAERTAGIWFPLAFYAVGGVYMLAFWAIFDRAAYHLTVLGIVSIIIAVALYSVSRWAFWLGLFTFPLYFTEFLYATLASVNLVGWYPDIQTAAFNASLVVYLVFLCLSLILLIDRRNALKTDRILDRLKRPLSSPETTSKHPQ
;
A
#
# COMPACT_ATOMS: atom_id res chain seq x y z
N MET A 1 20.24 -18.31 -5.70
CA MET A 1 18.77 -18.28 -5.90
C MET A 1 18.04 -17.39 -4.88
N THR A 2 18.64 -17.06 -3.73
CA THR A 2 18.09 -16.25 -2.65
C THR A 2 18.06 -14.74 -2.95
N GLU A 3 19.08 -14.18 -3.63
CA GLU A 3 19.13 -12.73 -3.95
C GLU A 3 18.00 -12.30 -4.90
N LYS A 4 17.72 -13.09 -5.94
CA LYS A 4 16.64 -12.81 -6.90
C LYS A 4 15.24 -12.86 -6.26
N PHE A 5 15.08 -13.59 -5.15
CA PHE A 5 13.84 -13.60 -4.35
C PHE A 5 13.77 -12.40 -3.41
N ALA A 6 14.88 -12.03 -2.76
CA ALA A 6 14.97 -10.85 -1.91
C ALA A 6 14.67 -9.55 -2.69
N GLU A 7 15.26 -9.37 -3.88
CA GLU A 7 15.00 -8.24 -4.76
C GLU A 7 13.56 -8.20 -5.29
N ARG A 8 12.97 -9.37 -5.59
CA ARG A 8 11.55 -9.47 -5.99
C ARG A 8 10.60 -9.08 -4.85
N THR A 9 11.01 -9.28 -3.61
CA THR A 9 10.20 -8.96 -2.43
C THR A 9 10.42 -7.51 -1.99
N ALA A 10 11.64 -6.97 -2.15
CA ALA A 10 12.04 -5.60 -1.82
C ALA A 10 11.07 -4.52 -2.33
N GLY A 11 10.56 -4.67 -3.56
CA GLY A 11 9.65 -3.70 -4.18
C GLY A 11 8.25 -3.61 -3.56
N ILE A 12 7.82 -4.61 -2.78
CA ILE A 12 6.50 -4.62 -2.11
C ILE A 12 6.60 -4.02 -0.70
N TRP A 13 7.77 -4.07 -0.06
CA TRP A 13 7.94 -3.59 1.31
C TRP A 13 7.69 -2.10 1.47
N PHE A 14 8.09 -1.28 0.48
CA PHE A 14 7.85 0.16 0.55
C PHE A 14 6.35 0.49 0.50
N PRO A 15 5.55 0.04 -0.50
CA PRO A 15 4.10 0.23 -0.48
C PRO A 15 3.46 -0.36 0.78
N LEU A 16 3.90 -1.54 1.23
CA LEU A 16 3.40 -2.18 2.45
C LEU A 16 3.58 -1.27 3.67
N ALA A 17 4.80 -0.80 3.91
CA ALA A 17 5.12 0.09 5.02
C ALA A 17 4.39 1.43 4.89
N PHE A 18 4.32 1.99 3.68
CA PHE A 18 3.60 3.22 3.39
C PHE A 18 2.12 3.11 3.76
N TYR A 19 1.40 2.09 3.25
CA TYR A 19 -0.02 1.91 3.55
C TYR A 19 -0.25 1.56 5.03
N ALA A 20 0.66 0.82 5.68
CA ALA A 20 0.54 0.52 7.10
C ALA A 20 0.73 1.77 7.97
N VAL A 21 1.85 2.48 7.80
CA VAL A 21 2.18 3.68 8.58
C VAL A 21 1.23 4.82 8.25
N GLY A 22 0.90 5.03 6.96
CA GLY A 22 -0.07 6.02 6.51
C GLY A 22 -1.47 5.76 7.09
N GLY A 23 -1.89 4.48 7.15
CA GLY A 23 -3.15 4.08 7.80
C GLY A 23 -3.19 4.47 9.27
N VAL A 24 -2.13 4.13 10.01
CA VAL A 24 -2.00 4.51 11.42
C VAL A 24 -1.96 6.03 11.58
N TYR A 25 -1.24 6.75 10.72
CA TYR A 25 -1.16 8.20 10.73
C TYR A 25 -2.55 8.84 10.58
N MET A 26 -3.35 8.40 9.59
CA MET A 26 -4.71 8.92 9.39
C MET A 26 -5.64 8.64 10.59
N LEU A 27 -5.56 7.44 11.16
CA LEU A 27 -6.35 7.07 12.33
C LEU A 27 -5.93 7.84 13.58
N ALA A 28 -4.63 8.01 13.81
CA ALA A 28 -4.09 8.80 14.89
C ALA A 28 -4.48 10.27 14.73
N PHE A 29 -4.41 10.81 13.51
CA PHE A 29 -4.79 12.20 13.24
C PHE A 29 -6.25 12.46 13.60
N TRP A 30 -7.15 11.60 13.13
CA TRP A 30 -8.56 11.67 13.48
C TRP A 30 -8.83 11.50 14.98
N ALA A 31 -8.12 10.59 15.64
CA ALA A 31 -8.38 10.29 17.05
C ALA A 31 -7.87 11.39 18.00
N ILE A 32 -6.77 12.06 17.64
CA ILE A 32 -6.02 12.97 18.52
C ILE A 32 -6.29 14.44 18.19
N PHE A 33 -6.29 14.82 16.92
CA PHE A 33 -6.29 16.22 16.50
C PHE A 33 -7.67 16.71 16.06
N ASP A 34 -8.34 15.98 15.15
CA ASP A 34 -9.62 16.43 14.61
C ASP A 34 -10.61 15.27 14.38
N ARG A 35 -11.61 15.17 15.26
CA ARG A 35 -12.70 14.19 15.15
C ARG A 35 -13.67 14.48 14.00
N ALA A 36 -13.76 15.73 13.54
CA ALA A 36 -14.59 16.12 12.41
C ALA A 36 -14.02 15.60 11.09
N ALA A 37 -12.73 15.29 11.03
CA ALA A 37 -12.08 14.61 9.91
C ALA A 37 -12.41 13.10 9.85
N TYR A 38 -13.68 12.72 10.05
CA TYR A 38 -14.11 11.32 10.12
C TYR A 38 -13.83 10.54 8.81
N HIS A 39 -13.74 11.22 7.68
CA HIS A 39 -13.36 10.60 6.40
C HIS A 39 -11.97 9.95 6.46
N LEU A 40 -11.04 10.48 7.29
CA LEU A 40 -9.73 9.87 7.54
C LEU A 40 -9.83 8.51 8.25
N THR A 41 -10.92 8.21 8.94
CA THR A 41 -11.12 6.86 9.50
C THR A 41 -11.32 5.82 8.42
N VAL A 42 -12.14 6.14 7.42
CA VAL A 42 -12.44 5.24 6.30
C VAL A 42 -11.17 5.04 5.49
N LEU A 43 -10.48 6.12 5.14
CA LEU A 43 -9.20 6.08 4.43
C LEU A 43 -8.12 5.33 5.24
N GLY A 44 -8.04 5.58 6.55
CA GLY A 44 -7.13 4.87 7.45
C GLY A 44 -7.36 3.35 7.44
N ILE A 45 -8.60 2.91 7.64
CA ILE A 45 -8.96 1.48 7.63
C ILE A 45 -8.67 0.85 6.26
N VAL A 46 -9.05 1.51 5.17
CA VAL A 46 -8.78 1.03 3.81
C VAL A 46 -7.26 0.89 3.58
N SER A 47 -6.46 1.82 4.09
CA SER A 47 -5.00 1.77 4.00
C SER A 47 -4.44 0.54 4.73
N ILE A 48 -4.94 0.22 5.92
CA ILE A 48 -4.56 -0.99 6.65
C ILE A 48 -4.98 -2.26 5.90
N ILE A 49 -6.18 -2.28 5.30
CA ILE A 49 -6.64 -3.42 4.48
C ILE A 49 -5.71 -3.62 3.27
N ILE A 50 -5.28 -2.55 2.60
CA ILE A 50 -4.31 -2.61 1.51
C ILE A 50 -2.99 -3.19 2.00
N ALA A 51 -2.49 -2.73 3.15
CA ALA A 51 -1.26 -3.25 3.74
C ALA A 51 -1.36 -4.76 4.03
N VAL A 52 -2.45 -5.23 4.63
CA VAL A 52 -2.70 -6.66 4.87
C VAL A 52 -2.77 -7.46 3.57
N ALA A 53 -3.42 -6.90 2.54
CA ALA A 53 -3.49 -7.52 1.22
C ALA A 53 -2.11 -7.61 0.55
N LEU A 54 -1.27 -6.57 0.68
CA LEU A 54 0.10 -6.54 0.18
C LEU A 54 1.00 -7.55 0.90
N TYR A 55 0.87 -7.65 2.23
CA TYR A 55 1.58 -8.63 3.05
C TYR A 55 1.23 -10.07 2.61
N SER A 56 -0.04 -10.30 2.30
CA SER A 56 -0.54 -11.59 1.82
C SER A 56 -0.20 -11.87 0.35
N VAL A 57 0.45 -10.92 -0.35
CA VAL A 57 0.75 -10.98 -1.79
C VAL A 57 -0.53 -11.29 -2.60
N SER A 58 -1.63 -10.67 -2.21
CA SER A 58 -2.94 -10.91 -2.83
C SER A 58 -3.07 -10.14 -4.15
N ARG A 59 -3.73 -10.75 -5.15
CA ARG A 59 -4.10 -10.06 -6.41
C ARG A 59 -4.94 -8.81 -6.17
N TRP A 60 -5.69 -8.77 -5.08
CA TRP A 60 -6.52 -7.63 -4.71
C TRP A 60 -5.70 -6.44 -4.23
N ALA A 61 -4.48 -6.65 -3.72
CA ALA A 61 -3.63 -5.58 -3.20
C ALA A 61 -3.28 -4.55 -4.29
N PHE A 62 -3.00 -5.03 -5.50
CA PHE A 62 -2.76 -4.17 -6.65
C PHE A 62 -3.98 -3.32 -7.00
N TRP A 63 -5.16 -3.96 -7.11
CA TRP A 63 -6.38 -3.27 -7.51
C TRP A 63 -6.85 -2.28 -6.45
N LEU A 64 -6.80 -2.66 -5.18
CA LEU A 64 -7.15 -1.76 -4.08
C LEU A 64 -6.23 -0.55 -4.07
N GLY A 65 -4.91 -0.73 -4.15
CA GLY A 65 -3.96 0.40 -4.21
C GLY A 65 -4.18 1.29 -5.44
N LEU A 66 -4.45 0.71 -6.61
CA LEU A 66 -4.67 1.46 -7.84
C LEU A 66 -5.96 2.30 -7.80
N PHE A 67 -7.08 1.70 -7.37
CA PHE A 67 -8.38 2.40 -7.36
C PHE A 67 -8.55 3.35 -6.18
N THR A 68 -7.83 3.13 -5.07
CA THR A 68 -7.86 4.06 -3.94
C THR A 68 -6.89 5.22 -4.11
N PHE A 69 -5.89 5.10 -5.01
CA PHE A 69 -4.92 6.17 -5.27
C PHE A 69 -5.56 7.54 -5.55
N PRO A 70 -6.56 7.70 -6.45
CA PRO A 70 -7.17 9.01 -6.70
C PRO A 70 -7.80 9.60 -5.44
N LEU A 71 -8.40 8.78 -4.59
CA LEU A 71 -9.03 9.25 -3.34
C LEU A 71 -7.99 9.79 -2.37
N TYR A 72 -6.91 9.03 -2.10
CA TYR A 72 -5.83 9.51 -1.25
C TYR A 72 -5.13 10.74 -1.84
N PHE A 73 -4.88 10.74 -3.14
CA PHE A 73 -4.18 11.83 -3.80
C PHE A 73 -4.99 13.12 -3.71
N THR A 74 -6.29 13.08 -4.05
CA THR A 74 -7.17 14.24 -3.96
C THR A 74 -7.30 14.75 -2.53
N GLU A 75 -7.48 13.86 -1.55
CA GLU A 75 -7.62 14.24 -0.14
C GLU A 75 -6.38 15.01 0.36
N PHE A 76 -5.20 14.41 0.21
CA PHE A 76 -3.97 15.01 0.72
C PHE A 76 -3.53 16.23 -0.10
N LEU A 77 -3.82 16.27 -1.41
CA LEU A 77 -3.58 17.45 -2.22
C LEU A 77 -4.49 18.60 -1.78
N TYR A 78 -5.78 18.34 -1.57
CA TYR A 78 -6.73 19.36 -1.12
C TYR A 78 -6.37 19.86 0.27
N ALA A 79 -6.04 18.98 1.21
CA ALA A 79 -5.56 19.36 2.54
C ALA A 79 -4.31 20.25 2.47
N THR A 80 -3.36 19.93 1.59
CA THR A 80 -2.14 20.73 1.39
C THR A 80 -2.49 22.12 0.85
N LEU A 81 -3.30 22.18 -0.21
CA LEU A 81 -3.70 23.44 -0.83
C LEU A 81 -4.53 24.30 0.12
N ALA A 82 -5.46 23.70 0.85
CA ALA A 82 -6.29 24.41 1.82
C ALA A 82 -5.42 25.02 2.93
N SER A 83 -4.53 24.23 3.53
CA SER A 83 -3.63 24.70 4.59
C SER A 83 -2.73 25.85 4.10
N VAL A 84 -2.07 25.67 2.96
CA VAL A 84 -1.16 26.66 2.37
C VAL A 84 -1.89 27.94 1.98
N ASN A 85 -3.10 27.85 1.41
CA ASN A 85 -3.85 29.03 1.00
C ASN A 85 -4.47 29.80 2.18
N LEU A 86 -4.77 29.13 3.30
CA LEU A 86 -5.37 29.76 4.47
C LEU A 86 -4.35 30.38 5.41
N VAL A 87 -3.23 29.68 5.67
CA VAL A 87 -2.27 30.08 6.72
C VAL A 87 -0.86 30.29 6.15
N GLY A 88 -0.58 29.85 4.92
CA GLY A 88 0.74 29.93 4.29
C GLY A 88 1.60 28.69 4.52
N TRP A 89 2.77 28.66 3.87
CA TRP A 89 3.70 27.52 3.97
C TRP A 89 4.40 27.42 5.32
N TYR A 90 4.78 28.55 5.91
CA TYR A 90 5.59 28.61 7.14
C TYR A 90 5.12 29.74 8.08
N PRO A 91 3.90 29.67 8.63
CA PRO A 91 3.44 30.62 9.64
C PRO A 91 4.06 30.33 11.01
N ASP A 92 4.21 29.05 11.35
CA ASP A 92 4.81 28.54 12.59
C ASP A 92 5.34 27.10 12.38
N ILE A 93 6.08 26.58 13.35
CA ILE A 93 6.75 25.27 13.24
C ILE A 93 5.77 24.09 13.16
N GLN A 94 4.60 24.17 13.81
CA GLN A 94 3.62 23.09 13.82
C GLN A 94 2.93 23.02 12.45
N THR A 95 2.48 24.16 11.93
CA THR A 95 1.86 24.25 10.60
C THR A 95 2.85 23.85 9.49
N ALA A 96 4.12 24.27 9.60
CA ALA A 96 5.15 23.87 8.67
C ALA A 96 5.39 22.35 8.67
N ALA A 97 5.45 21.72 9.85
CA ALA A 97 5.59 20.27 9.98
C ALA A 97 4.38 19.53 9.41
N PHE A 98 3.17 20.05 9.64
CA PHE A 98 1.95 19.50 9.05
C PHE A 98 1.97 19.58 7.51
N ASN A 99 2.25 20.75 6.94
CA ASN A 99 2.37 20.92 5.48
C ASN A 99 3.43 19.99 4.87
N ALA A 100 4.60 19.89 5.52
CA ALA A 100 5.66 18.99 5.07
C ALA A 100 5.20 17.52 5.11
N SER A 101 4.46 17.10 6.15
CA SER A 101 3.93 15.75 6.25
C SER A 101 2.97 15.41 5.12
N LEU A 102 2.11 16.34 4.71
CA LEU A 102 1.19 16.14 3.59
C LEU A 102 1.92 16.00 2.25
N VAL A 103 2.95 16.83 2.02
CA VAL A 103 3.80 16.74 0.82
C VAL A 103 4.55 15.41 0.79
N VAL A 104 5.15 15.00 1.91
CA VAL A 104 5.83 13.69 2.02
C VAL A 104 4.85 12.55 1.74
N TYR A 105 3.63 12.62 2.27
CA TYR A 105 2.59 11.63 1.99
C TYR A 105 2.29 11.53 0.50
N LEU A 106 2.07 12.65 -0.18
CA LEU A 106 1.80 12.69 -1.64
C LEU A 106 2.95 12.08 -2.46
N VAL A 107 4.20 12.42 -2.13
CA VAL A 107 5.37 11.86 -2.81
C VAL A 107 5.43 10.35 -2.61
N PHE A 108 5.27 9.87 -1.37
CA PHE A 108 5.32 8.44 -1.07
C PHE A 108 4.13 7.67 -1.63
N LEU A 109 2.96 8.31 -1.76
CA LEU A 109 1.79 7.75 -2.43
C LEU A 109 2.09 7.51 -3.92
N CYS A 110 2.67 8.50 -4.61
CA CYS A 110 3.09 8.36 -6.00
C CYS A 110 4.15 7.27 -6.18
N LEU A 111 5.17 7.23 -5.33
CA LEU A 111 6.19 6.18 -5.34
C LEU A 111 5.58 4.80 -5.11
N SER A 112 4.64 4.70 -4.17
CA SER A 112 3.93 3.45 -3.88
C SER A 112 3.13 2.97 -5.09
N LEU A 113 2.44 3.87 -5.79
CA LEU A 113 1.72 3.52 -7.01
C LEU A 113 2.67 3.02 -8.11
N ILE A 114 3.78 3.71 -8.35
CA ILE A 114 4.78 3.31 -9.35
C ILE A 114 5.31 1.91 -9.05
N LEU A 115 5.66 1.63 -7.79
CA LEU A 115 6.14 0.31 -7.36
C LEU A 115 5.07 -0.78 -7.49
N LEU A 116 3.80 -0.47 -7.19
CA LEU A 116 2.69 -1.40 -7.41
C LEU A 116 2.50 -1.72 -8.90
N ILE A 117 2.66 -0.72 -9.79
CA ILE A 117 2.57 -0.90 -11.24
C ILE A 117 3.73 -1.74 -11.77
N ASP A 118 4.94 -1.52 -11.27
CA ASP A 118 6.11 -2.34 -11.60
C ASP A 118 5.91 -3.81 -11.18
N ARG A 119 5.35 -4.03 -9.99
CA ARG A 119 5.12 -5.37 -9.43
C ARG A 119 3.77 -6.00 -9.79
N ARG A 120 3.00 -5.39 -10.70
CA ARG A 120 1.64 -5.84 -11.07
C ARG A 120 1.56 -7.32 -11.44
N ASN A 121 2.57 -7.85 -12.14
CA ASN A 121 2.58 -9.25 -12.59
C ASN A 121 2.85 -10.22 -11.43
N ALA A 122 3.62 -9.79 -10.43
CA ALA A 122 3.88 -10.60 -9.24
C ALA A 122 2.65 -10.69 -8.33
N LEU A 123 1.89 -9.59 -8.21
CA LEU A 123 0.66 -9.53 -7.42
C LEU A 123 -0.50 -10.28 -8.09
N LYS A 124 -0.57 -10.29 -9.43
CA LYS A 124 -1.65 -10.97 -10.16
C LYS A 124 -1.54 -12.51 -10.16
N THR A 125 -0.36 -13.07 -9.88
CA THR A 125 -0.16 -14.53 -9.78
C THR A 125 -0.64 -15.01 -8.41
N ASP A 126 -1.85 -15.58 -8.38
CA ASP A 126 -2.55 -15.95 -7.15
C ASP A 126 -1.93 -17.20 -6.51
N ARG A 127 -0.91 -17.00 -5.66
CA ARG A 127 -0.16 -18.06 -4.99
C ARG A 127 -1.04 -18.95 -4.10
N ILE A 128 -2.20 -18.45 -3.66
CA ILE A 128 -3.17 -19.17 -2.83
C ILE A 128 -3.89 -20.23 -3.67
N LEU A 129 -4.36 -19.86 -4.87
CA LEU A 129 -4.97 -20.81 -5.80
C LEU A 129 -3.94 -21.83 -6.31
N ASP A 130 -2.70 -21.40 -6.58
CA ASP A 130 -1.63 -22.31 -6.96
C ASP A 130 -1.28 -23.33 -5.85
N ARG A 131 -1.29 -22.91 -4.56
CA ARG A 131 -1.09 -23.81 -3.42
C ARG A 131 -2.24 -24.80 -3.26
N LEU A 132 -3.48 -24.38 -3.49
CA LEU A 132 -4.66 -25.24 -3.44
C LEU A 132 -4.72 -26.24 -4.60
N LYS A 133 -4.16 -25.91 -5.77
CA LYS A 133 -4.15 -26.79 -6.95
C LYS A 133 -3.04 -27.84 -6.94
N ARG A 134 -1.97 -27.61 -6.17
CA ARG A 134 -0.77 -28.45 -6.13
C ARG A 134 -0.88 -29.85 -5.48
N PRO A 135 -1.83 -30.17 -4.57
CA PRO A 135 -1.89 -31.51 -3.97
C PRO A 135 -2.60 -32.54 -4.86
N LEU A 136 -3.26 -32.14 -5.96
CA LEU A 136 -4.03 -33.05 -6.81
C LEU A 136 -3.24 -33.63 -8.00
N SER A 137 -1.99 -33.24 -8.18
CA SER A 137 -1.14 -33.69 -9.30
C SER A 137 0.12 -34.42 -8.84
N SER A 138 0.04 -35.26 -7.80
CA SER A 138 1.04 -36.31 -7.62
C SER A 138 0.57 -37.53 -8.42
N PRO A 139 1.12 -37.82 -9.61
CA PRO A 139 0.96 -39.14 -10.17
C PRO A 139 1.73 -40.08 -9.24
N GLU A 140 1.04 -41.08 -8.72
CA GLU A 140 1.70 -42.24 -8.14
C GLU A 140 2.78 -42.75 -9.09
N THR A 141 3.92 -43.00 -8.47
CA THR A 141 5.02 -43.81 -8.94
C THR A 141 4.57 -45.08 -9.65
N THR A 142 5.15 -45.39 -10.81
CA THR A 142 5.97 -46.62 -10.90
C THR A 142 6.84 -46.61 -12.15
N SER A 143 8.15 -46.62 -11.90
CA SER A 143 9.18 -46.95 -12.85
C SER A 143 8.94 -48.35 -13.44
N LYS A 144 8.94 -48.46 -14.76
CA LYS A 144 9.57 -49.60 -15.44
C LYS A 144 10.38 -49.06 -16.61
N HIS A 145 11.68 -48.96 -16.38
CA HIS A 145 12.68 -48.78 -17.43
C HIS A 145 13.13 -50.18 -17.95
N PRO A 146 13.90 -50.25 -19.05
CA PRO A 146 13.69 -51.20 -20.13
C PRO A 146 14.71 -52.36 -20.09
N GLN A 147 14.36 -53.48 -20.69
CA GLN A 147 15.16 -54.30 -21.62
C GLN A 147 14.37 -55.55 -21.98
#